data_AF-A0A9Q3BM81-F1
#
_entry.id   AF-A0A9Q3BM81-F1
#
_cell.length_a   1.000
_cell.length_b   1.000
_cell.length_c   1.000
_cell.angle_alpha   90.00
_cell.angle_beta   90.00
_cell.angle_gamma   90.00
#
_symmetry.space_group_name_H-M   'P 1'
#
loop_
_entity.id
_entity.type
_entity.pdbx_description
1 polymer ?
#
loop_
_entity_poly.entity_id
_entity_poly.type
_entity_poly.pdbx_seq_one_letter_code
_entity_poly.pdbx_strand_id
1 'polypeptide(L)'
;MVFSKSEEEHVTHVSTVLSILGANTLFSKASKCPFNVSSVEYLGYMVFSEGLKMDQEKFQKILNWPPPRNLKGMQSFLGFANFYHLFIKNYSKKISPLTKFLNKDSFFPLNEEALRQFHQLKEAFTISPILYYFNPSLPTIVETYASDYALCAVLSQVSDSGKQPIVFDSHKRMPSEINYEINYKELFGIICALKCWRALLLSLSSPFQVLTYHSSLQYFMYSNIITCCQAHWAEFLSEFHFSITYLPGHLATLPDAR
;
A
#
# COMPACT_ATOMS: atom_id res chain seq x y z
N MET A 1 15.56 13.84 8.28
CA MET A 1 14.92 14.75 7.32
C MET A 1 14.28 15.88 8.11
N VAL A 2 14.41 17.13 7.66
CA VAL A 2 13.75 18.29 8.26
C VAL A 2 12.73 18.80 7.24
N PHE A 3 11.50 19.05 7.65
CA PHE A 3 10.44 19.60 6.80
C PHE A 3 9.68 20.69 7.57
N SER A 4 9.18 21.69 6.85
CA SER A 4 8.52 22.87 7.41
C SER A 4 7.44 23.38 6.47
N LYS A 5 6.54 24.23 6.94
CA LYS A 5 5.46 24.79 6.12
C LYS A 5 5.88 26.04 5.35
N SER A 6 6.85 26.79 5.87
CA SER A 6 7.45 27.96 5.21
C SER A 6 8.97 27.88 5.17
N GLU A 7 9.57 28.70 4.31
CA GLU A 7 11.02 28.82 4.19
C GLU A 7 11.66 29.40 5.46
N GLU A 8 11.01 30.40 6.09
CA GLU A 8 11.49 31.01 7.33
C GLU A 8 11.51 30.00 8.49
N GLU A 9 10.43 29.20 8.62
CA GLU A 9 10.39 28.09 9.57
C GLU A 9 11.47 27.05 9.24
N HIS A 10 11.71 26.76 7.95
CA HIS A 10 12.71 25.80 7.52
C HIS A 10 14.13 26.18 7.92
N VAL A 11 14.51 27.43 7.69
CA VAL A 11 15.82 27.96 8.13
C VAL A 11 15.98 27.82 9.64
N THR A 12 14.93 28.12 10.40
CA THR A 12 14.93 28.01 11.87
C THR A 12 15.08 26.55 12.33
N HIS A 13 14.31 25.62 11.76
CA HIS A 13 14.37 24.20 12.10
C HIS A 13 15.73 23.59 11.73
N VAL A 14 16.25 23.88 10.53
CA VAL A 14 17.56 23.38 10.09
C VAL A 14 18.67 23.91 10.99
N SER A 15 18.66 25.21 11.33
CA SER A 15 19.65 25.82 12.22
C SER A 15 19.64 25.17 13.61
N THR A 16 18.44 24.88 14.13
CA THR A 16 18.28 24.20 15.43
C THR A 16 18.88 22.79 15.38
N VAL A 17 18.55 22.01 14.35
CA VAL A 17 19.07 20.64 14.19
C VAL A 17 20.59 20.64 14.04
N LEU A 18 21.15 21.52 13.22
CA LEU A 18 22.60 21.64 13.04
C LEU A 18 23.31 22.07 14.33
N SER A 19 22.70 22.96 15.12
CA SER A 19 23.24 23.39 16.42
C SER A 19 23.29 22.22 17.41
N ILE A 20 22.24 21.40 17.46
CA ILE A 20 22.20 20.20 18.32
C ILE A 20 23.24 19.18 17.86
N LEU A 21 23.40 18.95 16.55
CA LEU A 21 24.42 18.05 16.02
C LEU A 21 25.83 18.53 16.40
N GLY A 22 26.11 19.83 16.24
CA GLY A 22 27.37 20.45 16.64
C GLY A 22 27.65 20.30 18.14
N ALA A 23 26.65 20.54 18.99
CA ALA A 23 26.76 20.35 20.44
C ALA A 23 27.07 18.90 20.85
N ASN A 24 26.65 17.93 20.04
CA ASN A 24 26.89 16.50 20.26
C ASN A 24 28.06 15.96 19.43
N THR A 25 28.90 16.82 18.82
CA THR A 25 30.05 16.43 17.99
C THR A 25 29.70 15.50 16.81
N LEU A 26 28.49 15.64 16.28
CA LEU A 26 28.02 14.95 15.08
C LEU A 26 28.15 15.86 13.86
N PHE A 27 28.68 15.33 12.76
CA PHE A 27 28.94 16.08 11.55
C PHE A 27 28.15 15.54 10.36
N SER A 28 27.52 16.45 9.62
CA SER A 28 26.82 16.16 8.37
C SER A 28 27.73 16.44 7.19
N LYS A 29 27.84 15.49 6.25
CA LYS A 29 28.61 15.70 5.01
C LYS A 29 27.83 16.63 4.08
N ALA A 30 28.21 17.90 4.01
CA ALA A 30 27.54 18.92 3.21
C ALA A 30 27.23 18.49 1.77
N SER A 31 28.15 17.76 1.12
CA SER A 31 27.97 17.28 -0.26
C SER A 31 26.83 16.27 -0.44
N LYS A 32 26.28 15.72 0.64
CA LYS A 32 25.15 14.77 0.63
C LYS A 32 23.88 15.37 1.26
N CYS A 33 23.93 16.64 1.65
CA CYS A 33 22.82 17.33 2.30
C CYS A 33 22.24 18.36 1.33
N PRO A 34 21.19 18.01 0.57
CA PRO A 34 20.42 19.03 -0.13
C PRO A 34 19.67 19.89 0.89
N PHE A 35 19.79 21.22 0.76
CA PHE A 35 19.11 22.19 1.61
C PHE A 35 18.12 23.01 0.77
N ASN A 36 17.01 23.41 1.37
CA ASN A 36 15.98 24.24 0.74
C ASN A 36 15.46 23.71 -0.61
N VAL A 37 15.20 22.40 -0.66
CA VAL A 37 14.69 21.72 -1.85
C VAL A 37 13.21 21.33 -1.67
N SER A 38 12.44 21.39 -2.75
CA SER A 38 11.03 20.97 -2.77
C SER A 38 10.84 19.45 -2.84
N SER A 39 11.90 18.71 -3.17
CA SER A 39 11.90 17.25 -3.15
C SER A 39 13.27 16.70 -2.72
N VAL A 40 13.27 15.61 -1.95
CA VAL A 40 14.48 14.97 -1.42
C VAL A 40 14.36 13.45 -1.38
N GLU A 41 15.45 12.75 -1.72
CA GLU A 41 15.50 11.29 -1.61
C GLU A 41 15.65 10.91 -0.14
N TYR A 42 14.75 10.06 0.35
CA TYR A 42 14.79 9.55 1.71
C TYR A 42 14.35 8.09 1.75
N LEU A 43 15.23 7.23 2.26
CA LEU A 43 14.99 5.78 2.40
C LEU A 43 14.50 5.10 1.09
N GLY A 44 15.02 5.51 -0.06
CA GLY A 44 14.66 4.93 -1.36
C GLY A 44 13.33 5.45 -1.95
N TYR A 45 12.72 6.46 -1.32
CA TYR A 45 11.57 7.19 -1.84
C TYR A 45 11.96 8.63 -2.17
N MET A 46 11.25 9.20 -3.13
CA MET A 46 11.32 10.62 -3.42
C MET A 46 10.17 11.32 -2.68
N VAL A 47 10.54 12.07 -1.65
CA VAL A 47 9.63 12.84 -0.80
C VAL A 47 9.45 14.23 -1.40
N PHE A 48 8.23 14.71 -1.54
CA PHE A 48 7.91 16.07 -1.97
C PHE A 48 6.72 16.62 -1.19
N SER A 49 6.30 17.85 -1.47
CA SER A 49 5.29 18.60 -0.69
C SER A 49 3.94 17.87 -0.55
N GLU A 50 3.48 17.19 -1.60
CA GLU A 50 2.15 16.58 -1.65
C GLU A 50 2.17 15.09 -1.26
N GLY A 51 3.32 14.44 -1.33
CA GLY A 51 3.41 13.02 -1.08
C GLY A 51 4.75 12.36 -1.41
N LEU A 52 4.65 11.08 -1.76
CA LEU A 52 5.75 10.17 -2.00
C LEU A 52 5.64 9.60 -3.41
N LYS A 53 6.78 9.45 -4.07
CA LYS A 53 6.91 8.70 -5.32
C LYS A 53 8.14 7.81 -5.29
N MET A 54 8.17 6.82 -6.17
CA MET A 54 9.37 6.04 -6.40
C MET A 54 10.50 6.92 -6.94
N ASP A 55 11.73 6.69 -6.47
CA ASP A 55 12.91 7.35 -7.03
C ASP A 55 13.09 7.01 -8.52
N GLN A 56 13.51 7.99 -9.32
CA GLN A 56 13.63 7.84 -10.77
C GLN A 56 14.73 6.84 -11.16
N GLU A 57 15.86 6.80 -10.46
CA GLU A 57 16.90 5.83 -10.78
C GLU A 57 16.46 4.40 -10.44
N LYS A 58 15.76 4.23 -9.31
CA LYS A 58 15.20 2.94 -8.88
C LYS A 58 14.13 2.47 -9.85
N PHE A 59 13.30 3.39 -10.34
CA PHE A 59 12.32 3.14 -11.39
C PHE A 59 13.00 2.67 -12.69
N GLN A 60 14.02 3.38 -13.16
CA GLN A 60 14.79 2.98 -14.35
C GLN A 60 15.48 1.63 -14.18
N LYS A 61 15.95 1.30 -12.97
CA LYS A 61 16.52 -0.02 -12.65
C LYS A 61 15.49 -1.13 -12.81
N ILE A 62 14.23 -0.94 -12.40
CA ILE A 62 13.15 -1.92 -12.65
C ILE A 62 12.88 -2.04 -14.14
N LEU A 63 12.70 -0.92 -14.86
CA LEU A 63 12.37 -0.93 -16.28
C LEU A 63 13.42 -1.66 -17.11
N ASN A 64 14.70 -1.47 -16.79
CA ASN A 64 15.80 -2.11 -17.49
C ASN A 64 16.19 -3.46 -16.90
N TRP A 65 15.47 -3.96 -15.88
CA TRP A 65 15.79 -5.24 -15.24
C TRP A 65 15.62 -6.39 -16.23
N PRO A 66 16.68 -7.20 -16.47
CA PRO A 66 16.62 -8.30 -17.42
C PRO A 66 15.79 -9.47 -16.87
N PRO A 67 15.15 -10.29 -17.72
CA PRO A 67 14.44 -11.47 -17.27
C PRO A 67 15.33 -12.38 -16.39
N PRO A 68 14.85 -12.80 -15.20
CA PRO A 68 15.61 -13.69 -14.33
C PRO A 68 16.00 -15.00 -15.00
N ARG A 69 17.29 -15.35 -14.93
CA ARG A 69 17.84 -16.59 -15.51
C ARG A 69 18.07 -17.71 -14.50
N ASN A 70 17.88 -17.42 -13.22
CA ASN A 70 18.05 -18.38 -12.13
C ASN A 70 17.27 -17.92 -10.89
N LEU A 71 17.19 -18.82 -9.90
CA LEU A 71 16.50 -18.59 -8.63
C LEU A 71 16.98 -17.31 -7.91
N LYS A 72 18.29 -17.07 -7.86
CA LYS A 72 18.87 -15.89 -7.19
C LYS A 72 18.45 -14.59 -7.89
N GLY A 73 18.38 -14.59 -9.21
CA GLY A 73 17.89 -13.47 -10.01
C GLY A 73 16.40 -13.20 -9.76
N MET A 74 15.59 -14.25 -9.64
CA MET A 74 14.17 -14.13 -9.31
C MET A 74 13.96 -13.58 -7.89
N GLN A 75 14.70 -14.11 -6.91
CA GLN A 75 14.69 -13.62 -5.53
C GLN A 75 15.10 -12.15 -5.44
N SER A 76 16.14 -11.75 -6.18
CA SER A 76 16.62 -10.36 -6.19
C SER A 76 15.58 -9.42 -6.78
N PHE A 77 14.95 -9.81 -7.89
CA PHE A 77 13.88 -9.02 -8.52
C PHE A 77 12.65 -8.90 -7.62
N LEU A 78 12.13 -10.01 -7.08
CA LEU A 78 10.96 -10.00 -6.22
C LEU A 78 11.23 -9.30 -4.87
N GLY A 79 12.43 -9.42 -4.32
CA GLY A 79 12.84 -8.68 -3.12
C GLY A 79 12.82 -7.18 -3.36
N PHE A 80 13.31 -6.72 -4.51
CA PHE A 80 13.25 -5.31 -4.90
C PHE A 80 11.81 -4.85 -5.12
N ALA A 81 11.02 -5.62 -5.88
CA ALA A 81 9.62 -5.29 -6.15
C ALA A 81 8.80 -5.21 -4.85
N ASN A 82 9.12 -6.07 -3.87
CA ASN A 82 8.44 -6.09 -2.58
C ASN A 82 8.71 -4.84 -1.75
N PHE A 83 9.87 -4.19 -1.90
CA PHE A 83 10.14 -2.93 -1.21
C PHE A 83 9.13 -1.83 -1.63
N TYR A 84 8.70 -1.84 -2.89
CA TYR A 84 7.82 -0.83 -3.48
C TYR A 84 6.36 -1.30 -3.64
N HIS A 85 5.95 -2.38 -2.96
CA HIS A 85 4.60 -2.92 -3.09
C HIS A 85 3.49 -1.92 -2.74
N LEU A 86 3.77 -0.97 -1.84
CA LEU A 86 2.85 0.09 -1.41
C LEU A 86 2.37 0.99 -2.55
N PHE A 87 3.08 0.99 -3.69
CA PHE A 87 2.75 1.77 -4.87
C PHE A 87 1.98 0.97 -5.93
N ILE A 88 1.90 -0.35 -5.77
CA ILE A 88 1.32 -1.24 -6.77
C ILE A 88 -0.03 -1.75 -6.31
N LYS A 89 -1.06 -1.33 -7.05
CA LYS A 89 -2.39 -1.89 -6.93
C LYS A 89 -2.39 -3.39 -7.22
N ASN A 90 -2.97 -4.18 -6.31
CA ASN A 90 -3.08 -5.63 -6.40
C ASN A 90 -1.72 -6.35 -6.51
N TYR A 91 -0.70 -5.86 -5.80
CA TYR A 91 0.65 -6.40 -5.86
C TYR A 91 0.72 -7.92 -5.62
N SER A 92 0.11 -8.45 -4.55
CA SER A 92 0.15 -9.88 -4.23
C SER A 92 -0.43 -10.76 -5.35
N LYS A 93 -1.49 -10.28 -6.02
CA LYS A 93 -2.07 -10.98 -7.18
C LYS A 93 -1.10 -11.01 -8.35
N LYS A 94 -0.44 -9.89 -8.66
CA LYS A 94 0.54 -9.77 -9.75
C LYS A 94 1.80 -10.61 -9.52
N ILE A 95 2.27 -10.71 -8.28
CA ILE A 95 3.49 -11.49 -7.97
C ILE A 95 3.24 -12.98 -7.76
N SER A 96 2.02 -13.39 -7.39
CA SER A 96 1.66 -14.79 -7.15
C SER A 96 2.19 -15.79 -8.19
N PRO A 97 2.03 -15.58 -9.51
CA PRO A 97 2.58 -16.50 -10.51
C PRO A 97 4.12 -16.56 -10.49
N LEU A 98 4.79 -15.43 -10.23
CA LEU A 98 6.25 -15.34 -10.17
C LEU A 98 6.82 -15.98 -8.89
N THR A 99 6.07 -15.97 -7.78
CA THR A 99 6.52 -16.63 -6.53
C THR A 99 6.69 -18.14 -6.68
N LYS A 100 6.05 -18.79 -7.67
CA LYS A 100 6.25 -20.22 -7.98
C LYS A 100 7.68 -20.53 -8.45
N PHE A 101 8.41 -19.52 -8.94
CA PHE A 101 9.80 -19.62 -9.39
C PHE A 101 10.82 -19.40 -8.25
N LEU A 102 10.35 -19.31 -7.00
CA LEU A 102 11.19 -19.25 -5.80
C LEU A 102 11.55 -20.63 -5.24
N ASN A 103 11.02 -21.70 -5.83
CA ASN A 103 11.33 -23.07 -5.42
C ASN A 103 12.66 -23.52 -6.03
N LYS A 104 13.35 -24.44 -5.34
CA LYS A 104 14.62 -24.99 -5.84
C LYS A 104 14.46 -25.79 -7.14
N ASP A 105 13.27 -26.37 -7.33
CA ASP A 105 12.93 -27.20 -8.50
C ASP A 105 12.38 -26.40 -9.68
N SER A 106 12.38 -25.07 -9.58
CA SER A 106 11.89 -24.20 -10.65
C SER A 106 12.84 -24.20 -11.85
N PHE A 107 12.28 -24.45 -13.04
CA PHE A 107 13.04 -24.45 -14.28
C PHE A 107 13.26 -23.03 -14.81
N PHE A 108 14.48 -22.79 -15.31
CA PHE A 108 14.87 -21.58 -16.02
C PHE A 108 15.43 -21.96 -17.41
N PRO A 109 15.28 -21.12 -18.44
CA PRO A 109 14.68 -19.77 -18.43
C PRO A 109 13.16 -19.79 -18.23
N LEU A 110 12.61 -18.63 -17.87
CA LEU A 110 11.16 -18.45 -17.71
C LEU A 110 10.43 -18.81 -19.01
N ASN A 111 9.31 -19.53 -18.91
CA ASN A 111 8.43 -19.78 -20.05
C ASN A 111 7.71 -18.48 -20.47
N GLU A 112 7.04 -18.51 -21.63
CA GLU A 112 6.37 -17.33 -22.19
C GLU A 112 5.35 -16.71 -21.24
N GLU A 113 4.59 -17.55 -20.53
CA GLU A 113 3.61 -17.07 -19.55
C GLU A 113 4.28 -16.32 -18.39
N ALA A 114 5.34 -16.88 -17.81
CA ALA A 114 6.05 -16.24 -16.71
C ALA A 114 6.79 -14.98 -17.16
N LEU A 115 7.31 -14.95 -18.40
CA LEU A 115 7.85 -13.74 -19.00
C LEU A 115 6.78 -12.65 -19.14
N ARG A 116 5.58 -13.01 -19.62
CA ARG A 116 4.45 -12.07 -19.70
C ARG A 116 4.11 -11.49 -18.32
N GLN A 117 4.02 -12.32 -17.28
CA GLN A 117 3.76 -11.86 -15.91
C GLN A 117 4.88 -10.96 -15.38
N PHE A 118 6.14 -11.28 -15.69
CA PHE A 118 7.29 -10.44 -15.34
C PHE A 118 7.20 -9.05 -15.99
N HIS A 119 6.86 -8.98 -17.28
CA HIS A 119 6.66 -7.71 -17.98
C HIS A 119 5.45 -6.92 -17.45
N GLN A 120 4.33 -7.58 -17.18
CA GLN A 120 3.15 -6.94 -16.57
C GLN A 120 3.44 -6.35 -15.19
N LEU A 121 4.30 -7.00 -14.39
CA LEU A 121 4.72 -6.44 -13.11
C LEU A 121 5.60 -5.19 -13.30
N LYS A 122 6.52 -5.21 -14.28
CA LYS A 122 7.33 -4.02 -14.63
C LYS A 122 6.48 -2.86 -15.12
N GLU A 123 5.47 -3.12 -15.94
CA GLU A 123 4.52 -2.09 -16.39
C GLU A 123 3.72 -1.50 -15.23
N ALA A 124 3.37 -2.31 -14.22
CA ALA A 124 2.66 -1.82 -13.04
C ALA A 124 3.48 -0.75 -12.26
N PHE A 125 4.81 -0.81 -12.29
CA PHE A 125 5.67 0.24 -11.73
C PHE A 125 5.63 1.54 -12.54
N THR A 126 5.29 1.49 -13.84
CA THR A 126 5.19 2.67 -14.71
C THR A 126 3.92 3.46 -14.46
N ILE A 127 2.85 2.76 -14.13
CA ILE A 127 1.53 3.33 -13.84
C ILE A 127 1.43 3.71 -12.35
N SER A 128 2.50 3.50 -11.58
CA SER A 128 2.55 3.75 -10.14
C SER A 128 2.11 5.19 -9.80
N PRO A 129 1.04 5.37 -9.02
CA PRO A 129 0.57 6.70 -8.65
C PRO A 129 1.50 7.36 -7.63
N ILE A 130 1.33 8.66 -7.48
CA ILE A 130 1.78 9.39 -6.31
C ILE A 130 0.97 8.91 -5.10
N LEU A 131 1.65 8.59 -3.99
CA LEU A 131 1.00 8.36 -2.70
C LEU A 131 0.97 9.67 -1.93
N TYR A 132 -0.21 10.15 -1.59
CA TYR A 132 -0.36 11.44 -0.92
C TYR A 132 -0.23 11.29 0.60
N TYR A 133 0.16 12.37 1.28
CA TYR A 133 0.16 12.36 2.74
C TYR A 133 -1.26 12.30 3.28
N PHE A 134 -1.43 11.51 4.33
CA PHE A 134 -2.69 11.41 5.04
C PHE A 134 -3.03 12.73 5.74
N ASN A 135 -4.25 13.22 5.53
CA ASN A 135 -4.81 14.38 6.20
C ASN A 135 -6.06 13.98 7.01
N PRO A 136 -6.05 14.01 8.35
CA PRO A 136 -7.17 13.56 9.17
C PRO A 136 -8.49 14.33 8.96
N SER A 137 -8.45 15.49 8.31
CA SER A 137 -9.62 16.32 8.04
C SER A 137 -10.32 15.98 6.71
N LEU A 138 -9.71 15.16 5.84
CA LEU A 138 -10.29 14.82 4.55
C LEU A 138 -11.19 13.57 4.62
N PRO A 139 -12.28 13.52 3.82
CA PRO A 139 -13.07 12.31 3.67
C PRO A 139 -12.21 11.13 3.24
N THR A 140 -12.28 10.05 4.02
CA THR A 140 -11.44 8.87 3.84
C THR A 140 -12.27 7.69 3.36
N ILE A 141 -11.73 6.95 2.40
CA ILE A 141 -12.33 5.77 1.79
C ILE A 141 -11.35 4.61 1.89
N VAL A 142 -11.79 3.51 2.47
CA VAL A 142 -11.10 2.22 2.47
C VAL A 142 -11.80 1.32 1.46
N GLU A 143 -11.12 0.97 0.38
CA GLU A 143 -11.59 -0.05 -0.56
C GLU A 143 -10.93 -1.37 -0.22
N THR A 144 -11.72 -2.43 -0.10
CA THR A 144 -11.19 -3.79 0.05
C THR A 144 -11.67 -4.68 -1.06
N TYR A 145 -10.83 -5.63 -1.43
CA TYR A 145 -11.10 -6.65 -2.42
C TYR A 145 -10.51 -7.97 -1.94
N ALA A 146 -11.36 -8.99 -1.80
CA ALA A 146 -10.92 -10.34 -1.56
C ALA A 146 -11.13 -11.19 -2.82
N SER A 147 -10.08 -11.88 -3.20
CA SER A 147 -10.17 -13.03 -4.12
C SER A 147 -9.86 -14.30 -3.35
N ASP A 148 -10.03 -15.47 -3.97
CA ASP A 148 -9.66 -16.73 -3.34
C ASP A 148 -8.18 -16.80 -2.93
N TYR A 149 -7.30 -16.08 -3.63
CA TYR A 149 -5.86 -16.21 -3.49
C TYR A 149 -5.18 -15.00 -2.85
N ALA A 150 -5.80 -13.81 -2.92
CA ALA A 150 -5.21 -12.58 -2.43
C ALA A 150 -6.26 -11.62 -1.84
N LEU A 151 -5.84 -10.89 -0.82
CA LEU A 151 -6.54 -9.73 -0.26
C LEU A 151 -5.82 -8.48 -0.76
N CYS A 152 -6.58 -7.47 -1.14
CA CYS A 152 -6.06 -6.19 -1.54
C CYS A 152 -6.90 -5.09 -0.88
N ALA A 153 -6.24 -4.02 -0.46
CA ALA A 153 -6.90 -2.86 0.09
C ALA A 153 -6.25 -1.58 -0.41
N VAL A 154 -7.04 -0.51 -0.48
CA VAL A 154 -6.55 0.85 -0.78
C VAL A 154 -7.16 1.82 0.21
N LEU A 155 -6.31 2.61 0.88
CA LEU A 155 -6.73 3.80 1.61
C LEU A 155 -6.62 4.99 0.66
N SER A 156 -7.73 5.68 0.44
CA SER A 156 -7.77 6.91 -0.37
C SER A 156 -8.43 8.03 0.40
N GLN A 157 -8.08 9.27 0.05
CA GLN A 157 -8.77 10.46 0.53
C GLN A 157 -9.34 11.24 -0.65
N VAL A 158 -10.47 11.90 -0.43
CA VAL A 158 -11.10 12.76 -1.43
C VAL A 158 -10.69 14.20 -1.14
N SER A 159 -9.99 14.82 -2.08
CA SER A 159 -9.67 16.24 -2.07
C SER A 159 -10.33 16.93 -3.26
N ASP A 160 -10.09 18.24 -3.40
CA ASP A 160 -10.58 19.02 -4.55
C ASP A 160 -10.06 18.50 -5.90
N SER A 161 -8.93 17.80 -5.89
CA SER A 161 -8.34 17.16 -7.07
C SER A 161 -8.92 15.76 -7.35
N GLY A 162 -9.91 15.33 -6.56
CA GLY A 162 -10.55 14.02 -6.65
C GLY A 162 -9.97 13.01 -5.66
N LYS A 163 -10.14 11.73 -6.00
CA LYS A 163 -9.75 10.61 -5.13
C LYS A 163 -8.25 10.32 -5.25
N GLN A 164 -7.52 10.53 -4.15
CA GLN A 164 -6.08 10.40 -4.06
C GLN A 164 -5.69 9.19 -3.20
N PRO A 165 -4.85 8.26 -3.71
CA PRO A 165 -4.41 7.13 -2.91
C PRO A 165 -3.38 7.57 -1.87
N ILE A 166 -3.56 7.12 -0.64
CA ILE A 166 -2.61 7.32 0.47
C ILE A 166 -1.67 6.12 0.56
N VAL A 167 -2.24 4.91 0.52
CA VAL A 167 -1.46 3.68 0.62
C VAL A 167 -2.24 2.50 0.02
N PHE A 168 -1.51 1.59 -0.62
CA PHE A 168 -2.03 0.29 -1.06
C PHE A 168 -1.51 -0.79 -0.14
N ASP A 169 -2.34 -1.78 0.14
CA ASP A 169 -1.96 -2.99 0.86
C ASP A 169 -2.41 -4.24 0.10
N SER A 170 -1.62 -5.30 0.17
CA SER A 170 -1.90 -6.52 -0.58
C SER A 170 -1.22 -7.73 0.02
N HIS A 171 -2.02 -8.72 0.41
CA HIS A 171 -1.55 -9.95 1.05
C HIS A 171 -1.96 -11.18 0.26
N LYS A 172 -1.05 -12.16 0.18
CA LYS A 172 -1.40 -13.51 -0.27
C LYS A 172 -2.09 -14.24 0.87
N ARG A 173 -3.20 -14.91 0.56
CA ARG A 173 -3.97 -15.64 1.56
C ARG A 173 -3.21 -16.86 2.07
N MET A 174 -3.28 -17.08 3.37
CA MET A 174 -2.79 -18.31 4.01
C MET A 174 -3.73 -19.48 3.71
N PRO A 175 -3.26 -20.75 3.70
CA PRO A 175 -4.11 -21.90 3.44
C PRO A 175 -5.37 -21.97 4.32
N SER A 176 -5.29 -21.55 5.58
CA SER A 176 -6.43 -21.46 6.49
C SER A 176 -7.48 -20.43 6.05
N GLU A 177 -7.05 -19.31 5.47
CA GLU A 177 -7.91 -18.20 5.05
C GLU A 177 -8.63 -18.50 3.72
N ILE A 178 -8.03 -19.34 2.87
CA ILE A 178 -8.63 -19.78 1.60
C ILE A 178 -9.92 -20.57 1.84
N ASN A 179 -10.00 -21.30 2.96
CA ASN A 179 -11.15 -22.15 3.30
C ASN A 179 -12.32 -21.39 3.94
N TYR A 180 -12.19 -20.08 4.20
CA TYR A 180 -13.31 -19.28 4.69
C TYR A 180 -14.44 -19.19 3.65
N GLU A 181 -15.68 -19.12 4.14
CA GLU A 181 -16.81 -18.76 3.29
C GLU A 181 -16.63 -17.33 2.74
N ILE A 182 -17.22 -17.06 1.58
CA ILE A 182 -17.04 -15.80 0.83
C ILE A 182 -17.31 -14.56 1.72
N ASN A 183 -18.38 -14.59 2.52
CA ASN A 183 -18.70 -13.49 3.43
C ASN A 183 -17.57 -13.22 4.45
N TYR A 184 -17.02 -14.29 5.03
CA TYR A 184 -15.90 -14.19 5.96
C TYR A 184 -14.62 -13.75 5.26
N LYS A 185 -14.43 -14.16 3.99
CA LYS A 185 -13.26 -13.77 3.20
C LYS A 185 -13.20 -12.26 2.99
N GLU A 186 -14.34 -11.67 2.65
CA GLU A 186 -14.49 -10.22 2.44
C GLU A 186 -14.35 -9.45 3.76
N LEU A 187 -15.04 -9.89 4.82
CA LEU A 187 -14.94 -9.26 6.14
C LEU A 187 -13.51 -9.30 6.69
N PHE A 188 -12.82 -10.42 6.52
CA PHE A 188 -11.42 -10.56 6.91
C PHE A 188 -10.51 -9.58 6.15
N GLY A 189 -10.80 -9.30 4.88
CA GLY A 189 -10.12 -8.26 4.10
C GLY A 189 -10.24 -6.87 4.74
N ILE A 190 -11.46 -6.50 5.17
CA ILE A 190 -11.72 -5.25 5.91
C ILE A 190 -10.90 -5.23 7.20
N ILE A 191 -10.98 -6.29 8.01
CA ILE A 191 -10.25 -6.39 9.28
C ILE A 191 -8.74 -6.21 9.07
N CYS A 192 -8.16 -6.84 8.06
CA CYS A 192 -6.73 -6.71 7.77
C CYS A 192 -6.36 -5.27 7.39
N ALA A 193 -7.15 -4.61 6.54
CA ALA A 193 -6.91 -3.23 6.15
C ALA A 193 -7.00 -2.28 7.35
N LEU A 194 -8.04 -2.43 8.18
CA LEU A 194 -8.24 -1.60 9.37
C LEU A 194 -7.15 -1.83 10.42
N LYS A 195 -6.64 -3.06 10.58
CA LYS A 195 -5.50 -3.34 11.45
C LYS A 195 -4.24 -2.66 10.94
N CYS A 196 -3.96 -2.75 9.64
CA CYS A 196 -2.77 -2.15 9.03
C CYS A 196 -2.77 -0.62 9.18
N TRP A 197 -3.94 0.02 9.07
CA TRP A 197 -4.06 1.49 9.08
C TRP A 197 -4.74 2.05 10.32
N ARG A 198 -4.77 1.26 11.40
CA ARG A 198 -5.46 1.61 12.66
C ARG A 198 -5.13 3.00 13.15
N ALA A 199 -3.84 3.35 13.21
CA ALA A 199 -3.39 4.65 13.70
C ALA A 199 -3.91 5.83 12.84
N LEU A 200 -3.96 5.66 11.52
CA LEU A 200 -4.47 6.69 10.61
C LEU A 200 -5.98 6.83 10.77
N LEU A 201 -6.70 5.71 10.77
CA LEU A 201 -8.16 5.70 10.82
C LEU A 201 -8.71 6.19 12.17
N LEU A 202 -8.03 5.91 13.28
CA LEU A 202 -8.40 6.43 14.60
C LEU A 202 -8.13 7.93 14.76
N SER A 203 -7.26 8.51 13.93
CA SER A 203 -6.99 9.95 13.96
C SER A 203 -8.05 10.79 13.22
N LEU A 204 -8.97 10.14 12.50
CA LEU A 204 -10.01 10.83 11.74
C LEU A 204 -11.01 11.52 12.66
N SER A 205 -11.40 12.74 12.28
CA SER A 205 -12.44 13.49 13.01
C SER A 205 -13.86 13.14 12.53
N SER A 206 -13.99 12.53 11.36
CA SER A 206 -15.25 12.18 10.71
C SER A 206 -15.31 10.68 10.38
N PRO A 207 -16.50 10.09 10.24
CA PRO A 207 -16.63 8.70 9.82
C PRO A 207 -15.99 8.50 8.44
N PHE A 208 -15.26 7.40 8.28
CA PHE A 208 -14.78 6.97 6.97
C PHE A 208 -15.70 5.94 6.33
N GLN A 209 -15.57 5.78 5.02
CA GLN A 209 -16.37 4.84 4.26
C GLN A 209 -15.55 3.60 3.90
N VAL A 210 -16.09 2.41 4.16
CA VAL A 210 -15.55 1.14 3.69
C VAL A 210 -16.36 0.70 2.47
N LEU A 211 -15.69 0.56 1.33
CA LEU A 211 -16.26 0.01 0.10
C LEU A 211 -15.94 -1.48 0.00
N THR A 212 -16.97 -2.28 -0.23
CA THR A 212 -16.88 -3.74 -0.43
C THR A 212 -17.65 -4.17 -1.68
N TYR A 213 -17.16 -5.23 -2.33
CA TYR A 213 -17.79 -5.84 -3.51
C TYR A 213 -18.81 -6.92 -3.14
N HIS A 214 -19.14 -7.08 -1.85
CA HIS A 214 -20.08 -8.08 -1.39
C HIS A 214 -21.23 -7.45 -0.60
N SER A 215 -22.44 -7.52 -1.16
CA SER A 215 -23.64 -6.85 -0.63
C SER A 215 -24.06 -7.33 0.76
N SER A 216 -23.77 -8.58 1.11
CA SER A 216 -24.12 -9.14 2.43
C SER A 216 -23.46 -8.40 3.60
N LEU A 217 -22.28 -7.78 3.39
CA LEU A 217 -21.54 -7.10 4.46
C LEU A 217 -22.13 -5.75 4.84
N GLN A 218 -22.97 -5.16 3.99
CA GLN A 218 -23.67 -3.93 4.32
C GLN A 218 -24.56 -4.09 5.57
N TYR A 219 -25.07 -5.31 5.79
CA TYR A 219 -25.94 -5.63 6.92
C TYR A 219 -25.21 -6.30 8.09
N PHE A 220 -23.90 -6.54 7.97
CA PHE A 220 -23.13 -7.24 9.00
C PHE A 220 -23.20 -6.53 10.36
N MET A 221 -23.06 -5.21 10.38
CA MET A 221 -23.11 -4.40 11.61
C MET A 221 -24.51 -4.34 12.25
N TYR A 222 -25.56 -4.72 11.53
CA TYR A 222 -26.96 -4.69 11.98
C TYR A 222 -27.51 -6.07 12.35
N SER A 223 -26.70 -7.12 12.19
CA SER A 223 -27.15 -8.51 12.41
C SER A 223 -27.10 -8.87 13.90
N ASN A 224 -28.24 -9.30 14.46
CA ASN A 224 -28.37 -9.67 15.88
C ASN A 224 -27.81 -11.06 16.23
N ILE A 225 -27.36 -11.83 15.23
CA ILE A 225 -26.81 -13.18 15.40
C ILE A 225 -25.40 -13.17 14.80
N ILE A 226 -24.40 -13.16 15.67
CA ILE A 226 -22.98 -13.23 15.31
C ILE A 226 -22.38 -14.53 15.82
N THR A 227 -21.51 -15.16 15.04
CA THR A 227 -20.71 -16.31 15.50
C THR A 227 -19.63 -15.85 16.48
N CYS A 228 -19.05 -16.78 17.26
CA CYS A 228 -17.97 -16.46 18.20
C CYS A 228 -16.77 -15.76 17.51
N CYS A 229 -16.42 -16.18 16.29
CA CYS A 229 -15.36 -15.53 15.51
C CYS A 229 -15.74 -14.10 15.09
N GLN A 230 -17.00 -13.88 14.74
CA GLN A 230 -17.52 -12.55 14.38
C GLN A 230 -17.59 -11.63 15.60
N ALA A 231 -17.83 -12.15 16.81
CA ALA A 231 -17.84 -11.35 18.03
C ALA A 231 -16.49 -10.69 18.33
N HIS A 232 -15.39 -11.44 18.16
CA HIS A 232 -14.05 -10.87 18.32
C HIS A 232 -13.74 -9.78 17.28
N TRP A 233 -14.22 -9.96 16.04
CA TRP A 233 -14.07 -8.93 15.01
C TRP A 233 -14.99 -7.74 15.26
N ALA A 234 -16.20 -7.94 15.78
CA ALA A 234 -17.10 -6.85 16.16
C ALA A 234 -16.51 -5.96 17.26
N GLU A 235 -15.86 -6.55 18.26
CA GLU A 235 -15.14 -5.82 19.30
C GLU A 235 -14.06 -4.92 18.68
N PHE A 236 -13.22 -5.47 17.80
CA PHE A 236 -12.19 -4.69 17.10
C PHE A 236 -12.79 -3.59 16.21
N LEU A 237 -13.87 -3.90 15.47
CA LEU A 237 -14.54 -2.93 14.59
C LEU A 237 -15.20 -1.79 15.38
N SER A 238 -15.61 -2.04 16.63
CA SER A 238 -16.29 -1.04 17.48
C SER A 238 -15.41 0.16 17.85
N GLU A 239 -14.09 0.01 17.73
CA GLU A 239 -13.13 1.10 17.95
C GLU A 239 -13.18 2.16 16.84
N PHE A 240 -13.72 1.82 15.68
CA PHE A 240 -13.73 2.66 14.49
C PHE A 240 -15.10 3.26 14.25
N HIS A 241 -15.12 4.48 13.73
CA HIS A 241 -16.35 5.13 13.26
C HIS A 241 -16.40 5.07 11.73
N PHE A 242 -17.18 4.14 11.18
CA PHE A 242 -17.27 3.93 9.72
C PHE A 242 -18.63 3.42 9.26
N SER A 243 -18.88 3.52 7.95
CA SER A 243 -20.01 2.90 7.27
C SER A 243 -19.53 1.94 6.18
N ILE A 244 -20.22 0.81 6.00
CA ILE A 244 -19.96 -0.13 4.91
C ILE A 244 -20.92 0.18 3.77
N THR A 245 -20.40 0.41 2.57
CA THR A 245 -21.18 0.62 1.35
C THR A 245 -20.80 -0.41 0.31
N TYR A 246 -21.82 -1.07 -0.26
CA TYR A 246 -21.63 -2.00 -1.36
C TYR A 246 -21.33 -1.24 -2.66
N LEU A 247 -20.25 -1.63 -3.34
CA LEU A 247 -19.91 -1.13 -4.67
C LEU A 247 -20.22 -2.20 -5.73
N PRO A 248 -21.16 -1.94 -6.65
CA PRO A 248 -21.44 -2.85 -7.76
C PRO A 248 -20.21 -3.08 -8.64
N GLY A 249 -19.94 -4.31 -9.05
CA GLY A 249 -18.74 -4.70 -9.80
C GLY A 249 -18.46 -3.91 -11.09
N HIS A 250 -19.48 -3.30 -11.72
CA HIS A 250 -19.29 -2.47 -12.93
C HIS A 250 -18.74 -1.06 -12.64
N LEU A 251 -18.84 -0.57 -11.39
CA LEU A 251 -18.29 0.70 -10.92
C LEU A 251 -16.93 0.49 -10.22
N ALA A 252 -16.46 -0.75 -10.17
CA ALA A 252 -15.21 -1.11 -9.52
C ALA A 252 -14.02 -0.49 -10.25
N THR A 253 -13.27 0.37 -9.57
CA THR A 253 -11.93 0.76 -10.02
C THR A 253 -10.93 -0.43 -10.00
N LEU A 254 -11.34 -1.59 -9.50
CA LEU A 254 -10.57 -2.83 -9.37
C LEU A 254 -11.11 -3.88 -10.38
N PRO A 255 -10.23 -4.55 -11.16
CA PRO A 255 -10.69 -5.50 -12.17
C PRO A 255 -11.37 -6.72 -11.53
N ASP A 256 -12.59 -6.97 -11.97
CA ASP A 256 -13.40 -8.12 -11.64
C ASP A 256 -12.71 -9.40 -12.15
N ALA A 257 -12.56 -10.39 -11.28
CA ALA A 257 -12.06 -11.71 -11.64
C ALA A 257 -12.63 -12.69 -10.62
N ARG A 258 -13.79 -13.24 -10.98
CA ARG A 258 -14.28 -14.50 -10.42
C ARG A 258 -13.24 -15.61 -10.62
#